data_AF-A0A368FGB9-F1
#
_entry.id   AF-A0A368FGB9-F1
#
_cell.length_a   1.000
_cell.length_b   1.000
_cell.length_c   1.000
_cell.angle_alpha   90.00
_cell.angle_beta   90.00
_cell.angle_gamma   90.00
#
_symmetry.space_group_name_H-M   'P 1'
#
loop_
_entity.id
_entity.type
_entity.pdbx_description
1 polymer ?
#
loop_
_entity_poly.entity_id
_entity_poly.type
_entity_poly.pdbx_seq_one_letter_code
_entity_poly.pdbx_strand_id
1 'polypeptide(L)'
;MPGSSQRVTRSASSKANKGKGVTSSSRLLRSSQPKPADPEYGLEDVDYTTLSSEETINALLERNTDPISEKMMLILKGRMGQEVSDAVEKEKRDRSLVISGLAEWGMDKPLLQRKKYLDEQVADILDTLKVDCLPEVVYRMGKYSETRPRLIKGELRHISDLPRRRHEGNL
;
A
#
# COMPACT_ATOMS: atom_id res chain seq x y z
N MET A 1 -28.79 46.67 3.73
CA MET A 1 -28.10 47.18 2.53
C MET A 1 -27.74 45.98 1.65
N PRO A 2 -28.26 45.91 0.42
CA PRO A 2 -28.09 44.78 -0.51
C PRO A 2 -26.88 44.97 -1.45
N GLY A 3 -26.46 43.90 -2.12
CA GLY A 3 -25.54 43.89 -3.27
C GLY A 3 -24.34 42.98 -3.03
N SER A 4 -23.91 42.09 -3.94
CA SER A 4 -24.30 41.87 -5.33
C SER A 4 -23.88 40.44 -5.74
N SER A 5 -24.70 39.81 -6.57
CA SER A 5 -24.35 38.63 -7.36
C SER A 5 -23.18 38.90 -8.32
N GLN A 6 -22.43 37.85 -8.69
CA GLN A 6 -22.22 37.53 -10.10
C GLN A 6 -21.78 36.07 -10.30
N ARG A 7 -22.54 35.41 -11.17
CA ARG A 7 -22.36 34.09 -11.77
C ARG A 7 -21.68 34.29 -13.12
N VAL A 8 -20.64 33.51 -13.44
CA VAL A 8 -20.10 33.43 -14.81
C VAL A 8 -19.97 31.96 -15.23
N THR A 9 -20.46 31.71 -16.44
CA THR A 9 -20.60 30.43 -17.13
C THR A 9 -19.71 30.38 -18.39
N ARG A 10 -19.57 29.17 -18.96
CA ARG A 10 -19.19 28.81 -20.37
C ARG A 10 -17.69 28.46 -20.54
N SER A 11 -17.28 27.45 -21.30
CA SER A 11 -17.88 26.85 -22.51
C SER A 11 -17.36 25.42 -22.76
N ALA A 12 -18.21 24.57 -23.34
CA ALA A 12 -17.80 23.36 -24.07
C ALA A 12 -17.29 23.72 -25.47
N SER A 13 -16.37 22.94 -26.02
CA SER A 13 -16.12 22.90 -27.46
C SER A 13 -15.68 21.50 -27.90
N SER A 14 -16.62 20.79 -28.50
CA SER A 14 -16.45 19.61 -29.34
C SER A 14 -15.77 19.95 -30.67
N LYS A 15 -14.89 19.07 -31.18
CA LYS A 15 -14.67 18.94 -32.62
C LYS A 15 -14.25 17.52 -33.00
N ALA A 16 -15.22 16.79 -33.50
CA ALA A 16 -15.01 15.64 -34.38
C ALA A 16 -14.55 16.15 -35.75
N ASN A 17 -13.63 15.43 -36.41
CA ASN A 17 -13.58 15.47 -37.86
C ASN A 17 -13.11 14.15 -38.47
N LYS A 18 -13.63 13.92 -39.68
CA LYS A 18 -13.94 12.66 -40.31
C LYS A 18 -13.10 12.48 -41.58
N GLY A 19 -12.42 11.34 -41.69
CA GLY A 19 -12.38 10.55 -42.92
C GLY A 19 -11.27 10.78 -43.95
N LYS A 20 -11.09 9.70 -44.73
CA LYS A 20 -10.41 9.53 -46.04
C LYS A 20 -8.87 9.49 -45.93
N GLY A 21 -8.16 8.60 -46.61
CA GLY A 21 -8.47 7.70 -47.69
C GLY A 21 -7.15 7.33 -48.36
N VAL A 22 -7.01 6.06 -48.72
CA VAL A 22 -5.94 5.42 -49.49
C VAL A 22 -5.24 6.32 -50.51
N THR A 23 -3.90 6.32 -50.52
CA THR A 23 -3.13 6.21 -51.77
C THR A 23 -1.72 5.72 -51.50
N SER A 24 -1.44 4.52 -52.00
CA SER A 24 -0.12 3.92 -52.14
C SER A 24 0.83 4.82 -52.94
N SER A 25 2.06 4.95 -52.47
CA SER A 25 3.18 5.40 -53.29
C SER A 25 4.39 4.53 -52.98
N SER A 26 4.46 3.41 -53.69
CA SER A 26 5.63 2.54 -53.76
C SER A 26 6.71 3.22 -54.60
N ARG A 27 7.75 3.74 -53.95
CA ARG A 27 9.06 3.92 -54.56
C ARG A 27 10.12 3.50 -53.55
N LEU A 28 10.74 2.34 -53.75
CA LEU A 28 12.16 2.16 -53.46
C LEU A 28 12.76 1.15 -54.44
N LEU A 29 13.82 1.60 -55.09
CA LEU A 29 14.73 0.85 -55.93
C LEU A 29 15.70 0.05 -55.04
N ARG A 30 16.00 -1.17 -55.49
CA ARG A 30 17.35 -1.74 -55.63
C ARG A 30 18.11 -2.18 -54.37
N SER A 31 18.15 -3.51 -54.23
CA SER A 31 19.34 -4.36 -54.01
C SER A 31 20.26 -4.06 -52.82
N SER A 32 20.19 -4.94 -51.83
CA SER A 32 21.29 -5.88 -51.49
C SER A 32 20.81 -6.85 -50.41
N GLN A 33 21.00 -8.15 -50.62
CA GLN A 33 20.86 -9.13 -49.55
C GLN A 33 22.01 -8.97 -48.55
N PRO A 34 21.74 -9.02 -47.24
CA PRO A 34 22.70 -9.46 -46.26
C PRO A 34 22.45 -10.93 -45.89
N LYS A 35 23.56 -11.67 -45.92
CA LYS A 35 23.86 -13.00 -45.36
C LYS A 35 23.10 -13.30 -44.06
N PRO A 36 22.61 -14.53 -43.81
CA PRO A 36 22.16 -14.91 -42.49
C PRO A 36 23.39 -14.92 -41.57
N ALA A 37 23.47 -13.93 -40.68
CA ALA A 37 24.30 -14.01 -39.50
C ALA A 37 23.48 -14.75 -38.44
N ASP A 38 24.01 -15.88 -38.00
CA ASP A 38 23.45 -16.68 -36.92
C ASP A 38 23.17 -15.80 -35.70
N PRO A 39 21.97 -15.83 -35.11
CA PRO A 39 21.77 -15.32 -33.77
C PRO A 39 22.17 -16.44 -32.83
N GLU A 40 23.47 -16.59 -32.57
CA GLU A 40 23.94 -17.17 -31.32
C GLU A 40 23.67 -16.14 -30.22
N TYR A 41 22.40 -15.92 -29.90
CA TYR A 41 22.02 -15.25 -28.65
C TYR A 41 22.21 -16.28 -27.55
N GLY A 42 23.34 -16.16 -26.84
CA GLY A 42 23.48 -16.73 -25.51
C GLY A 42 22.38 -16.20 -24.62
N LEU A 43 21.24 -16.88 -24.60
CA LEU A 43 20.31 -16.84 -23.49
C LEU A 43 21.02 -17.59 -22.37
N GLU A 44 21.77 -16.86 -21.55
CA GLU A 44 22.02 -17.33 -20.19
C GLU A 44 20.64 -17.63 -19.60
N ASP A 45 20.39 -18.90 -19.31
CA ASP A 45 19.15 -19.44 -18.79
C ASP A 45 18.99 -19.00 -17.32
N VAL A 46 18.87 -17.68 -17.12
CA VAL A 46 18.53 -17.11 -15.83
C VAL A 46 17.06 -17.45 -15.61
N ASP A 47 16.80 -18.32 -14.64
CA ASP A 47 15.43 -18.64 -14.25
C ASP A 47 14.79 -17.45 -13.54
N TYR A 48 14.20 -16.56 -14.35
CA TYR A 48 13.53 -15.34 -13.90
C TYR A 48 12.33 -15.62 -12.98
N THR A 49 11.86 -16.87 -12.85
CA THR A 49 10.78 -17.23 -11.94
C THR A 49 11.23 -17.30 -10.47
N THR A 50 12.53 -17.46 -10.24
CA THR A 50 13.11 -17.51 -8.89
C THR A 50 13.46 -16.14 -8.31
N LEU A 51 13.54 -15.12 -9.18
CA LEU A 51 13.91 -13.76 -8.80
C LEU A 51 12.76 -13.04 -8.09
N SER A 52 13.10 -12.22 -7.11
CA SER A 52 12.15 -11.25 -6.55
C SER A 52 11.75 -10.21 -7.60
N SER A 53 10.60 -9.57 -7.41
CA SER A 53 10.14 -8.53 -8.34
C SER A 53 11.15 -7.40 -8.51
N GLU A 54 11.91 -7.07 -7.47
CA GLU A 54 12.96 -6.04 -7.56
C GLU A 54 14.15 -6.51 -8.41
N GLU A 55 14.61 -7.75 -8.21
CA GLU A 55 15.70 -8.33 -9.00
C GLU A 55 15.32 -8.47 -10.47
N THR A 56 14.08 -8.90 -10.77
CA THR A 56 13.57 -8.95 -12.14
C THR A 56 13.56 -7.57 -12.78
N ILE A 57 13.11 -6.54 -12.06
CA ILE A 57 13.09 -5.16 -12.58
C ILE A 57 14.50 -4.63 -12.82
N ASN A 58 15.45 -4.89 -11.91
CA ASN A 58 16.85 -4.47 -12.07
C ASN A 58 17.49 -5.17 -13.28
N ALA A 59 17.29 -6.48 -13.43
CA ALA A 59 17.80 -7.25 -14.55
C ALA A 59 17.25 -6.77 -15.91
N LEU A 60 16.00 -6.31 -15.93
CA LEU A 60 15.38 -5.70 -17.11
C LEU A 60 15.92 -4.28 -17.36
N LEU A 61 16.23 -3.49 -16.32
CA LEU A 61 16.79 -2.14 -16.46
C LEU A 61 18.20 -2.20 -17.05
N GLU A 62 19.02 -3.12 -16.59
CA GLU A 62 20.40 -3.35 -17.08
C GLU A 62 20.45 -3.71 -18.57
N ARG A 63 19.42 -4.41 -19.06
CA ARG A 63 19.29 -4.83 -20.47
C ARG A 63 18.54 -3.81 -21.33
N ASN A 64 17.97 -2.76 -20.72
CA ASN A 64 17.12 -1.82 -21.43
C ASN A 64 17.94 -0.81 -22.24
N THR A 65 17.58 -0.59 -23.51
CA THR A 65 18.18 0.45 -24.36
C THR A 65 17.21 1.59 -24.67
N ASP A 66 15.92 1.43 -24.35
CA ASP A 66 14.87 2.41 -24.61
C ASP A 66 14.60 3.30 -23.37
N PRO A 67 14.84 4.61 -23.45
CA PRO A 67 14.66 5.52 -22.32
C PRO A 67 13.21 5.62 -21.83
N ILE A 68 12.21 5.31 -22.69
CA ILE A 68 10.80 5.32 -22.28
C ILE A 68 10.51 4.10 -21.39
N SER A 69 10.94 2.92 -21.83
CA SER A 69 10.82 1.68 -21.07
C SER A 69 11.56 1.75 -19.74
N GLU A 70 12.78 2.29 -19.72
CA GLU A 70 13.54 2.54 -18.49
C GLU A 70 12.76 3.40 -17.49
N LYS A 71 12.19 4.52 -17.96
CA LYS A 71 11.37 5.40 -17.12
C LYS A 71 10.13 4.71 -16.57
N MET A 72 9.42 3.94 -17.40
CA MET A 72 8.23 3.19 -16.95
C MET A 72 8.57 2.17 -15.87
N MET A 73 9.71 1.48 -16.02
CA MET A 73 10.19 0.49 -15.07
C MET A 73 10.59 1.10 -13.72
N LEU A 74 11.26 2.25 -13.73
CA LEU A 74 11.57 2.99 -12.49
C LEU A 74 10.29 3.42 -11.75
N ILE A 75 9.27 3.87 -12.49
CA ILE A 75 7.96 4.19 -11.91
C ILE A 75 7.31 2.95 -11.31
N LEU A 76 7.33 1.83 -12.03
CA LEU A 76 6.77 0.57 -11.55
C LEU A 76 7.45 0.11 -10.26
N LYS A 77 8.79 0.16 -10.22
CA LYS A 77 9.59 -0.18 -9.04
C LYS A 77 9.15 0.61 -7.80
N GLY A 78 9.02 1.94 -7.95
CA GLY A 78 8.56 2.79 -6.85
C GLY A 78 7.11 2.53 -6.45
N ARG A 79 6.23 2.31 -7.44
CA ARG A 79 4.79 2.12 -7.22
C ARG A 79 4.48 0.81 -6.50
N MET A 80 5.18 -0.28 -6.82
CA MET A 80 5.00 -1.57 -6.14
C MET A 80 5.32 -1.48 -4.65
N GLY A 81 6.45 -0.85 -4.29
CA GLY A 81 6.80 -0.64 -2.88
C GLY A 81 5.76 0.20 -2.14
N GLN A 82 5.24 1.24 -2.78
CA GLN A 82 4.20 2.09 -2.21
C GLN A 82 2.88 1.33 -2.01
N GLU A 83 2.43 0.58 -3.02
CA GLU A 83 1.17 -0.19 -2.95
C GLU A 83 1.19 -1.21 -1.81
N VAL A 84 2.32 -1.92 -1.61
CA VAL A 84 2.49 -2.85 -0.49
C VAL A 84 2.48 -2.12 0.85
N SER A 85 3.21 -1.01 0.98
CA SER A 85 3.22 -0.21 2.21
C SER A 85 1.82 0.31 2.55
N ASP A 86 1.09 0.81 1.56
CA ASP A 86 -0.27 1.33 1.73
C ASP A 86 -1.24 0.23 2.15
N ALA A 87 -1.10 -0.98 1.58
CA ALA A 87 -1.90 -2.14 1.97
C ALA A 87 -1.65 -2.54 3.43
N VAL A 88 -0.38 -2.57 3.87
CA VAL A 88 -0.01 -2.88 5.27
C VAL A 88 -0.56 -1.83 6.24
N GLU A 89 -0.41 -0.55 5.94
CA GLU A 89 -0.90 0.52 6.79
C GLU A 89 -2.44 0.56 6.83
N LYS A 90 -3.09 0.28 5.71
CA LYS A 90 -4.55 0.11 5.67
C LYS A 90 -5.00 -1.04 6.55
N GLU A 91 -4.35 -2.20 6.46
CA GLU A 91 -4.69 -3.36 7.27
C GLU A 91 -4.53 -3.10 8.77
N LYS A 92 -3.41 -2.46 9.17
CA LYS A 92 -3.20 -2.04 10.57
C LYS A 92 -4.27 -1.06 11.04
N ARG A 93 -4.65 -0.12 10.18
CA ARG A 93 -5.68 0.88 10.48
C ARG A 93 -7.06 0.26 10.63
N ASP A 94 -7.42 -0.68 9.77
CA ASP A 94 -8.71 -1.39 9.81
C ASP A 94 -8.86 -2.23 11.10
N ARG A 95 -7.74 -2.67 11.69
CA ARG A 95 -7.68 -3.37 12.98
C ARG A 95 -7.36 -2.48 14.19
N SER A 96 -7.26 -1.16 13.98
CA SER A 96 -6.94 -0.22 15.04
C SER A 96 -8.21 0.22 15.79
N LEU A 97 -8.11 0.32 17.11
CA LEU A 97 -9.13 0.91 17.97
C LEU A 97 -8.55 2.06 18.78
N VAL A 98 -9.41 3.02 19.12
CA VAL A 98 -9.05 4.16 19.96
C VAL A 98 -9.95 4.20 21.19
N ILE A 99 -9.35 4.10 22.37
CA ILE A 99 -10.03 4.18 23.65
C ILE A 99 -9.75 5.55 24.28
N SER A 100 -10.79 6.15 24.85
CA SER A 100 -10.71 7.43 25.56
C SER A 100 -11.25 7.28 26.98
N GLY A 101 -10.86 8.20 27.87
CA GLY A 101 -11.41 8.26 29.23
C GLY A 101 -10.74 7.34 30.26
N LEU A 102 -9.79 6.49 29.85
CA LEU A 102 -9.04 5.68 30.82
C LEU A 102 -8.05 6.54 31.62
N ALA A 103 -8.10 6.44 32.95
CA ALA A 103 -7.24 7.19 33.85
C ALA A 103 -5.74 6.92 33.58
N GLU A 104 -4.89 7.93 33.77
CA GLU A 104 -3.44 7.78 33.67
C GLU A 104 -2.88 7.26 35.01
N TRP A 105 -1.86 6.41 34.96
CA TRP A 105 -1.23 5.89 36.19
C TRP A 105 -0.08 6.78 36.73
N GLY A 106 0.05 8.01 36.20
CA GLY A 106 1.13 8.94 36.54
C GLY A 106 2.44 8.67 35.78
N MET A 107 3.41 9.58 35.90
CA MET A 107 4.77 9.42 35.35
C MET A 107 5.82 9.07 36.41
N ASP A 108 5.42 9.00 37.67
CA ASP A 108 6.24 8.58 38.81
C ASP A 108 6.59 7.08 38.77
N LYS A 109 5.79 6.28 38.06
CA LYS A 109 5.99 4.82 37.96
C LYS A 109 6.93 4.42 36.81
N PRO A 110 7.71 3.33 36.98
CA PRO A 110 8.48 2.71 35.91
C PRO A 110 7.64 2.40 34.68
N LEU A 111 8.25 2.54 33.49
CA LEU A 111 7.57 2.31 32.21
C LEU A 111 6.96 0.91 32.10
N LEU A 112 7.68 -0.12 32.54
CA LEU A 112 7.21 -1.51 32.48
C LEU A 112 5.93 -1.72 33.29
N GLN A 113 5.86 -1.15 34.49
CA GLN A 113 4.64 -1.21 35.31
C GLN A 113 3.50 -0.47 34.61
N ARG A 114 3.74 0.76 34.16
CA ARG A 114 2.74 1.56 33.43
C ARG A 114 2.17 0.84 32.21
N LYS A 115 3.01 0.12 31.47
CA LYS A 115 2.59 -0.67 30.32
C LYS A 115 1.69 -1.84 30.73
N LYS A 116 2.08 -2.62 31.75
CA LYS A 116 1.28 -3.76 32.23
C LYS A 116 -0.12 -3.36 32.66
N TYR A 117 -0.26 -2.31 33.45
CA TYR A 117 -1.57 -1.82 33.88
C TYR A 117 -2.41 -1.26 32.74
N LEU A 118 -1.78 -0.61 31.76
CA LEU A 118 -2.51 -0.20 30.56
C LEU A 118 -3.05 -1.41 29.80
N ASP A 119 -2.26 -2.47 29.67
CA ASP A 119 -2.68 -3.70 29.00
C ASP A 119 -3.80 -4.40 29.76
N GLU A 120 -3.71 -4.48 31.08
CA GLU A 120 -4.77 -5.01 31.96
C GLU A 120 -6.07 -4.22 31.80
N GLN A 121 -6.02 -2.88 31.86
CA GLN A 121 -7.21 -2.04 31.66
C GLN A 121 -7.86 -2.22 30.28
N VAL A 122 -7.06 -2.38 29.24
CA VAL A 122 -7.59 -2.62 27.89
C VAL A 122 -8.17 -4.02 27.77
N ALA A 123 -7.54 -5.03 28.38
CA ALA A 123 -8.07 -6.39 28.44
C ALA A 123 -9.43 -6.43 29.16
N ASP A 124 -9.56 -5.76 30.31
CA ASP A 124 -10.82 -5.68 31.07
C ASP A 124 -11.96 -5.05 30.25
N ILE A 125 -11.66 -4.02 29.44
CA ILE A 125 -12.64 -3.42 28.53
C ILE A 125 -13.08 -4.43 27.48
N LEU A 126 -12.14 -5.13 26.85
CA LEU A 126 -12.45 -6.10 25.80
C LEU A 126 -13.23 -7.30 26.35
N ASP A 127 -12.90 -7.75 27.55
CA ASP A 127 -13.64 -8.81 28.26
C ASP A 127 -15.07 -8.35 28.59
N THR A 128 -15.22 -7.12 29.07
CA THR A 128 -16.55 -6.51 29.32
C THR A 128 -17.40 -6.44 28.05
N LEU A 129 -16.76 -6.13 26.91
CA LEU A 129 -17.41 -6.10 25.59
C LEU A 129 -17.59 -7.50 24.98
N LYS A 130 -17.13 -8.57 25.66
CA LYS A 130 -17.14 -9.96 25.20
C LYS A 130 -16.46 -10.14 23.84
N VAL A 131 -15.35 -9.43 23.65
CA VAL A 131 -14.53 -9.52 22.46
C VAL A 131 -13.44 -10.56 22.70
N ASP A 132 -13.53 -11.70 22.01
CA ASP A 132 -12.57 -12.80 22.08
C ASP A 132 -11.26 -12.51 21.32
N CYS A 133 -10.65 -11.35 21.55
CA CYS A 133 -9.36 -11.01 20.99
C CYS A 133 -8.55 -10.13 21.94
N LEU A 134 -7.23 -10.28 21.91
CA LEU A 134 -6.30 -9.41 22.62
C LEU A 134 -5.54 -8.52 21.64
N PRO A 135 -5.30 -7.24 21.96
CA PRO A 135 -4.48 -6.38 21.14
C PRO A 135 -3.03 -6.86 21.11
N GLU A 136 -2.40 -6.72 19.95
CA GLU A 136 -0.97 -6.96 19.77
C GLU A 136 -0.15 -5.79 20.29
N VAL A 137 -0.62 -4.57 20.03
CA VAL A 137 0.07 -3.33 20.43
C VAL A 137 -0.94 -2.41 21.11
N VAL A 138 -0.55 -1.85 22.26
CA VAL A 138 -1.34 -0.86 23.02
C VAL A 138 -0.44 0.25 23.52
N TYR A 139 -0.80 1.50 23.28
CA TYR A 139 -0.03 2.65 23.75
C TYR A 139 -0.88 3.92 23.89
N ARG A 140 -0.42 4.84 24.76
CA ARG A 140 -1.00 6.17 24.93
C ARG A 140 -0.50 7.12 23.84
N MET A 141 -1.41 7.87 23.22
CA MET A 141 -1.09 8.84 22.17
C MET A 141 -0.85 10.23 22.74
N GLY A 142 0.20 10.90 22.24
CA GLY A 142 0.49 12.30 22.55
C GLY A 142 1.22 12.53 23.88
N LYS A 143 1.30 13.81 24.26
CA LYS A 143 2.01 14.28 25.46
C LYS A 143 1.16 14.07 26.71
N TYR A 144 1.82 13.67 27.79
CA TYR A 144 1.18 13.51 29.10
C TYR A 144 0.60 14.84 29.59
N SER A 145 -0.55 14.76 30.25
CA SER A 145 -1.24 15.89 30.87
C SER A 145 -1.92 15.41 32.15
N GLU A 146 -1.85 16.21 33.21
CA GLU A 146 -2.50 15.90 34.49
C GLU A 146 -4.00 16.18 34.46
N THR A 147 -4.46 17.05 33.56
CA THR A 147 -5.86 17.48 33.48
C THR A 147 -6.69 16.64 32.52
N ARG A 148 -6.04 15.96 31.56
CA ARG A 148 -6.72 15.19 30.53
C ARG A 148 -6.00 13.87 30.24
N PRO A 149 -6.65 12.72 30.48
CA PRO A 149 -6.10 11.43 30.08
C PRO A 149 -5.91 11.34 28.57
N ARG A 150 -4.81 10.74 28.14
CA ARG A 150 -4.53 10.54 26.72
C ARG A 150 -5.42 9.45 26.12
N LEU A 151 -5.68 9.60 24.83
CA LEU A 151 -6.23 8.54 24.01
C LEU A 151 -5.26 7.35 24.00
N ILE A 152 -5.82 6.14 23.92
CA ILE A 152 -5.08 4.91 23.78
C ILE A 152 -5.34 4.39 22.38
N LYS A 153 -4.28 4.03 21.66
CA LYS A 153 -4.39 3.27 20.42
C LYS A 153 -4.07 1.81 20.71
N GLY A 154 -4.95 0.92 20.27
CA GLY A 154 -4.76 -0.52 20.26
C GLY A 154 -4.81 -1.06 18.84
N GLU A 155 -4.04 -2.11 18.54
CA GLU A 155 -4.09 -2.85 17.28
C GLU A 155 -4.47 -4.30 17.57
N LEU A 156 -5.60 -4.77 17.04
CA LEU A 156 -6.10 -6.13 17.28
C LEU A 156 -5.42 -7.13 16.36
N ARG A 157 -5.20 -8.36 16.84
CA ARG A 157 -4.71 -9.46 15.98
C ARG A 157 -5.70 -9.76 14.87
N HIS A 158 -5.18 -10.17 13.71
CA HIS A 158 -6.05 -10.59 12.63
C HIS A 158 -6.70 -11.93 12.99
N ILE A 159 -7.97 -12.11 12.60
CA ILE A 159 -8.74 -13.30 12.96
C ILE A 159 -8.15 -14.59 12.37
N SER A 160 -7.36 -14.49 11.29
CA SER A 160 -6.60 -15.63 10.74
C SER A 160 -5.48 -16.12 11.66
N ASP A 161 -4.98 -15.24 12.53
CA ASP A 161 -3.83 -15.54 13.40
C ASP A 161 -4.28 -16.17 14.72
N LEU A 162 -5.60 -16.19 14.96
CA LEU A 162 -6.17 -16.93 16.08
C LEU A 162 -6.18 -18.43 15.74
N PRO A 163 -5.74 -19.30 16.67
CA PRO A 163 -5.81 -20.73 16.47
C PRO A 163 -7.26 -21.13 16.22
N ARG A 164 -7.54 -21.74 15.05
CA ARG A 164 -8.86 -22.27 14.74
C ARG A 164 -9.23 -23.25 15.85
N ARG A 165 -10.23 -22.89 16.68
CA ARG A 165 -10.79 -23.84 17.64
C ARG A 165 -11.28 -25.04 16.85
N ARG A 166 -10.65 -26.20 17.06
CA ARG A 166 -11.24 -27.46 16.63
C ARG A 166 -12.54 -27.57 17.40
N HIS A 167 -13.67 -27.65 16.70
CA HIS A 167 -14.91 -28.07 17.31
C HIS A 167 -14.66 -29.46 17.88
N GLU A 168 -14.45 -29.55 19.19
CA GLU A 168 -14.60 -30.80 19.91
C GLU A 168 -16.10 -31.11 19.84
N GLY A 169 -16.44 -32.05 18.95
CA GLY A 169 -17.76 -32.62 18.89
C GLY A 169 -18.04 -33.35 20.20
N ASN A 170 -19.12 -32.97 20.87
CA ASN A 170 -19.68 -33.75 21.96
C ASN A 170 -19.99 -35.17 21.46
N LEU A 171 -19.36 -36.16 22.09
CA LEU A 171 -19.83 -37.54 22.18
C LEU A 171 -20.63 -37.70 23.47
#